data_AF-A0A0G2I4F3-F1
#
_entry.id   AF-A0A0G2I4F3-F1
#
_cell.length_a   1.000
_cell.length_b   1.000
_cell.length_c   1.000
_cell.angle_alpha   90.00
_cell.angle_beta   90.00
_cell.angle_gamma   90.00
#
_symmetry.space_group_name_H-M   'P 1'
#
loop_
_entity.id
_entity.type
_entity.pdbx_description
1 polymer ?
#
loop_
_entity_poly.entity_id
_entity_poly.type
_entity_poly.pdbx_seq_one_letter_code
_entity_poly.pdbx_strand_id
1 'polypeptide(L)'
;MGSIGDTPEGMAIDLTPLFSRRIQQWEPGAIWSLLPLESLPGMISLVAGKPYPETFPFAKISISLKSSNETTIVLEESLLREALHCGLQAAMQN
;
A
#
# COMPACT_ATOMS: atom_id res chain seq x y z
N MET A 1 -36.52 -28.69 14.98
CA MET A 1 -35.27 -28.71 15.79
C MET A 1 -34.10 -28.63 14.81
N GLY A 2 -33.81 -27.43 14.29
CA GLY A 2 -32.66 -27.19 13.40
C GLY A 2 -31.61 -26.44 14.21
N SER A 3 -30.44 -27.06 14.35
CA SER A 3 -29.32 -26.57 15.15
C SER A 3 -28.84 -25.22 14.59
N ILE A 4 -29.00 -24.16 15.38
CA ILE A 4 -28.23 -22.93 15.23
C ILE A 4 -26.82 -23.30 15.71
N GLY A 5 -26.02 -23.80 14.78
CA GLY A 5 -24.61 -24.04 14.98
C GLY A 5 -23.90 -22.69 15.01
N ASP A 6 -23.46 -22.32 16.21
CA ASP A 6 -22.25 -21.55 16.53
C ASP A 6 -21.53 -20.96 15.29
N THR A 7 -21.80 -19.69 14.99
CA THR A 7 -21.04 -18.95 13.97
C THR A 7 -19.72 -18.52 14.61
N PRO A 8 -18.55 -19.07 14.22
CA PRO A 8 -17.28 -18.56 14.72
C PRO A 8 -17.10 -17.13 14.22
N GLU A 9 -16.83 -16.19 15.13
CA GLU A 9 -16.33 -14.88 14.73
C GLU A 9 -15.10 -15.07 13.84
N GLY A 10 -15.16 -14.55 12.62
CA GLY A 10 -14.03 -14.53 11.70
C GLY A 10 -14.06 -15.50 10.52
N MET A 11 -15.20 -16.12 10.18
CA MET A 11 -15.31 -16.81 8.88
C MET A 11 -15.51 -15.78 7.76
N ALA A 12 -14.41 -15.30 7.18
CA ALA A 12 -14.46 -14.46 5.98
C ALA A 12 -15.10 -15.25 4.83
N ILE A 13 -16.13 -14.68 4.22
CA ILE A 13 -16.79 -15.26 3.04
C ILE A 13 -15.87 -15.05 1.83
N ASP A 14 -15.62 -16.11 1.05
CA ASP A 14 -14.91 -15.97 -0.22
C ASP A 14 -15.80 -15.24 -1.25
N LEU A 15 -15.37 -14.03 -1.62
CA LEU A 15 -16.05 -13.19 -2.61
C LEU A 15 -15.46 -13.31 -4.01
N THR A 16 -14.39 -14.10 -4.20
CA THR A 16 -13.75 -14.34 -5.51
C THR A 16 -14.73 -14.80 -6.59
N PRO A 17 -15.77 -15.62 -6.29
CA PRO A 17 -16.78 -15.99 -7.28
C PRO A 17 -17.61 -14.81 -7.81
N LEU A 18 -17.70 -13.71 -7.06
CA LEU A 18 -18.46 -12.51 -7.46
C LEU A 18 -17.66 -11.59 -8.39
N PHE A 19 -16.37 -11.87 -8.57
CA PHE A 19 -15.49 -11.08 -9.42
C PHE A 19 -15.84 -11.24 -10.90
N SER A 20 -15.71 -10.15 -11.66
CA SER A 20 -15.83 -10.21 -13.12
C SER A 20 -14.73 -11.09 -13.73
N ARG A 21 -14.99 -11.70 -14.88
CA ARG A 21 -13.98 -12.49 -15.61
C ARG A 21 -12.68 -11.71 -15.86
N ARG A 22 -12.78 -10.40 -16.09
CA ARG A 22 -11.61 -9.53 -16.30
C ARG A 22 -10.69 -9.48 -15.08
N ILE A 23 -11.25 -9.31 -13.88
CA ILE A 23 -10.43 -9.18 -12.67
C ILE A 23 -9.90 -10.54 -12.21
N GLN A 24 -10.62 -11.64 -12.46
CA GLN A 24 -10.14 -12.99 -12.22
C GLN A 24 -8.92 -13.38 -13.08
N GLN A 25 -8.74 -12.72 -14.23
CA GLN A 25 -7.61 -12.91 -15.14
C GLN A 25 -6.53 -11.85 -14.98
N TRP A 26 -6.71 -10.88 -14.08
CA TRP A 26 -5.74 -9.83 -13.85
C TRP A 26 -4.55 -10.41 -13.09
N GLU A 27 -3.35 -10.21 -13.62
CA GLU A 27 -2.10 -10.49 -12.93
C GLU A 27 -1.36 -9.18 -12.67
N PRO A 28 -0.70 -9.04 -11.51
CA PRO A 28 0.17 -7.91 -11.25
C PRO A 28 1.30 -7.83 -12.28
N GLY A 29 1.69 -6.63 -12.68
CA GLY A 29 2.82 -6.43 -13.57
C GLY A 29 4.13 -6.97 -12.97
N ALA A 30 4.96 -7.62 -13.79
CA ALA A 30 6.22 -8.23 -13.34
C ALA A 30 7.19 -7.26 -12.65
N ILE A 31 7.12 -5.95 -12.93
CA ILE A 31 7.97 -4.93 -12.28
C ILE A 31 7.71 -4.88 -10.76
N TRP A 32 6.49 -5.16 -10.32
CA TRP A 32 6.13 -5.12 -8.90
C TRP A 32 6.80 -6.22 -8.09
N SER A 33 7.12 -7.37 -8.69
CA SER A 33 7.84 -8.45 -8.01
C SER A 33 9.32 -8.09 -7.76
N LEU A 34 9.84 -7.06 -8.44
CA LEU A 34 11.23 -6.62 -8.32
C LEU A 34 11.40 -5.52 -7.28
N LEU A 35 10.33 -4.81 -6.89
CA LEU A 35 10.40 -3.76 -5.86
C LEU A 35 10.92 -4.23 -4.50
N PRO A 36 10.55 -5.42 -3.97
CA PRO A 36 11.07 -5.90 -2.69
C PRO A 36 12.59 -6.07 -2.70
N LEU A 37 13.17 -6.32 -3.87
CA LEU A 37 14.61 -6.46 -4.01
C LEU A 37 15.32 -5.15 -3.62
N GLU A 38 14.75 -3.96 -3.86
CA GLU A 38 15.39 -2.69 -3.46
C GLU A 38 15.78 -2.60 -1.97
N SER A 39 15.11 -3.38 -1.11
CA SER A 39 15.42 -3.45 0.33
C SER A 39 16.69 -4.23 0.66
N LEU A 40 17.28 -4.96 -0.30
CA LEU A 40 18.49 -5.74 -0.10
C LEU A 40 19.72 -4.83 0.07
N PRO A 41 20.43 -4.90 1.21
CA PRO A 41 21.62 -4.07 1.44
C PRO A 41 22.71 -4.30 0.40
N GLY A 42 23.29 -3.21 -0.12
CA GLY A 42 24.36 -3.26 -1.11
C GLY A 42 23.90 -3.42 -2.56
N MET A 43 22.60 -3.53 -2.81
CA MET A 43 22.06 -3.61 -4.17
C MET A 43 21.75 -2.23 -4.76
N ILE A 44 22.14 -2.03 -6.02
CA ILE A 44 21.81 -0.82 -6.78
C ILE A 44 20.59 -1.12 -7.65
N SER A 45 19.48 -0.41 -7.44
CA SER A 45 18.27 -0.53 -8.26
C SER A 45 18.35 0.35 -9.51
N LEU A 46 18.19 -0.28 -10.69
CA LEU A 46 18.07 0.39 -12.00
C LEU A 46 16.73 0.08 -12.69
N VAL A 47 15.82 -0.61 -12.00
CA VAL A 47 14.73 -1.38 -12.62
C VAL A 47 13.40 -0.64 -12.61
N ALA A 48 13.04 -0.01 -11.50
CA ALA A 48 11.67 0.45 -11.27
C ALA A 48 11.33 1.84 -11.86
N GLY A 49 12.30 2.52 -12.49
CA GLY A 49 12.11 3.90 -12.95
C GLY A 49 11.75 4.88 -11.83
N LYS A 50 12.12 4.54 -10.58
CA LYS A 50 11.79 5.32 -9.39
C LYS A 50 12.49 6.68 -9.44
N PRO A 51 11.75 7.79 -9.31
CA PRO A 51 12.34 9.12 -9.32
C PRO A 51 13.28 9.31 -8.14
N TYR A 52 14.29 10.16 -8.30
CA TYR A 52 15.22 10.50 -7.23
C TYR A 52 14.51 11.36 -6.16
N PRO A 53 14.59 11.03 -4.85
CA PRO A 53 13.82 11.71 -3.80
C PRO A 53 13.94 13.25 -3.78
N GLU A 54 15.11 13.80 -4.08
CA GLU A 54 15.33 15.26 -4.06
C GLU A 54 14.64 16.00 -5.21
N THR A 55 14.09 15.27 -6.19
CA THR A 55 13.36 15.88 -7.31
C THR A 55 11.92 16.24 -6.97
N PHE A 56 11.40 15.74 -5.85
CA PHE A 56 10.05 16.08 -5.41
C PHE A 56 9.99 17.55 -4.94
N PRO A 57 9.08 18.39 -5.49
CA PRO A 57 9.03 19.82 -5.19
C PRO A 57 8.25 20.13 -3.91
N PHE A 58 8.45 19.35 -2.83
CA PHE A 58 7.72 19.49 -1.58
C PHE A 58 8.66 19.55 -0.38
N ALA A 59 8.69 20.69 0.32
CA ALA A 59 9.46 20.83 1.55
C ALA A 59 8.71 20.27 2.77
N LYS A 60 7.38 20.46 2.82
CA LYS A 60 6.56 20.15 4.00
C LYS A 60 5.08 20.03 3.64
N ILE A 61 4.36 19.15 4.32
CA ILE A 61 2.90 19.05 4.26
C ILE A 61 2.35 19.20 5.69
N SER A 62 1.43 20.14 5.87
CA SER A 62 0.76 20.38 7.15
C SER A 62 -0.74 20.16 6.98
N ILE A 63 -1.34 19.34 7.83
CA ILE A 63 -2.75 18.99 7.80
C ILE A 63 -3.36 19.38 9.15
N SER A 64 -4.35 20.27 9.11
CA SER A 64 -5.11 20.66 10.31
C SER A 64 -6.41 19.87 10.38
N LEU A 65 -6.58 19.08 11.43
CA LEU A 65 -7.76 18.27 11.64
C LEU A 65 -8.76 18.98 12.55
N LYS A 66 -10.01 19.00 12.13
CA LYS A 66 -11.13 19.42 12.99
C LYS A 66 -11.46 18.26 13.94
N SER A 67 -10.82 18.27 15.10
CA SER A 67 -11.14 17.40 16.24
C SER A 67 -11.54 18.27 17.44
N SER A 68 -12.03 17.66 18.52
CA SER A 68 -12.31 18.37 19.78
C SER A 68 -11.08 19.09 20.33
N ASN A 69 -9.88 18.64 19.98
CA ASN A 69 -8.61 19.33 20.17
C ASN A 69 -8.01 19.60 18.78
N GLU A 70 -7.95 20.84 18.34
CA GLU A 70 -7.31 21.22 17.07
C GLU A 70 -5.91 20.61 16.99
N THR A 71 -5.74 19.61 16.12
CA THR A 71 -4.49 18.86 15.98
C THR A 71 -3.92 19.13 14.60
N THR A 72 -2.71 19.68 14.57
CA THR A 72 -1.95 19.87 13.34
C THR A 72 -0.93 18.76 13.20
N ILE A 73 -1.07 17.98 12.12
CA ILE A 73 -0.10 16.97 11.73
C ILE A 73 0.88 17.61 10.75
N VAL A 74 2.16 17.46 11.05
CA VAL A 74 3.25 18.00 10.25
C VAL A 74 4.08 16.84 9.71
N LEU A 75 4.16 16.76 8.39
CA LEU A 75 5.01 15.81 7.67
C LEU A 75 6.27 16.55 7.23
N GLU A 76 7.40 16.17 7.83
CA GLU A 76 8.72 16.72 7.52
C GLU A 76 9.35 16.02 6.30
N GLU A 77 10.37 16.65 5.74
CA GLU A 77 10.94 16.30 4.43
C GLU A 77 11.42 14.85 4.32
N SER A 78 12.06 14.29 5.36
CA SER A 78 12.57 12.91 5.34
C SER A 78 11.47 11.87 5.13
N LEU A 79 10.32 12.08 5.80
CA LEU A 79 9.18 11.18 5.72
C LEU A 79 8.35 11.44 4.44
N LEU A 80 8.31 12.69 3.98
CA LEU A 80 7.72 13.04 2.69
C LEU A 80 8.44 12.42 1.52
N ARG A 81 9.78 12.43 1.54
CA ARG A 81 10.60 11.78 0.52
C ARG A 81 10.16 10.33 0.38
N GLU A 82 10.11 9.55 1.44
CA GLU A 82 9.66 8.16 1.38
C GLU A 82 8.19 8.03 0.92
N ALA A 83 7.27 8.79 1.50
CA ALA A 83 5.84 8.69 1.25
C ALA A 83 5.42 9.05 -0.19
N LEU A 84 6.18 9.90 -0.87
CA LEU A 84 5.89 10.33 -2.25
C LEU A 84 6.35 9.31 -3.31
N HIS A 85 7.12 8.29 -2.94
CA HIS A 85 7.52 7.25 -3.88
C HIS A 85 6.39 6.25 -4.17
N CYS A 86 6.47 5.61 -5.33
CA CYS A 86 5.68 4.41 -5.62
C CYS A 86 6.10 3.28 -4.66
N GLY A 87 5.25 2.99 -3.67
CA GLY A 87 5.44 1.89 -2.71
C GLY A 87 4.91 0.55 -3.23
N LEU A 88 5.28 -0.53 -2.55
CA LEU A 88 4.74 -1.86 -2.79
C LEU A 88 3.23 -1.84 -2.52
N GLN A 89 2.41 -2.24 -3.49
CA GLN A 89 0.99 -2.47 -3.25
C GLN A 89 0.86 -3.69 -2.33
N ALA A 90 0.41 -3.47 -1.09
CA ALA A 90 0.22 -4.52 -0.08
C ALA A 90 -0.77 -5.64 -0.50
N ALA A 91 -1.42 -5.52 -1.66
CA ALA A 91 -2.30 -6.54 -2.23
C ALA A 91 -1.55 -7.72 -2.89
N MET A 92 -0.21 -7.79 -2.83
CA MET A 92 0.60 -8.82 -3.50
C MET A 92 1.13 -9.93 -2.58
N GLN A 93 0.70 -9.99 -1.32
CA GLN A 93 0.98 -11.12 -0.44
C GLN A 93 -0.19 -12.09 -0.47
N ASN A 94 -0.01 -13.14 -1.27
CA ASN A 94 -0.89 -14.31 -1.33
C ASN A 94 -0.49 -15.34 -0.27
#